data_AF-A0A2P5FYL7-F1
#
_entry.id   AF-A0A2P5FYL7-F1
#
_cell.length_a   1.000
_cell.length_b   1.000
_cell.length_c   1.000
_cell.angle_alpha   90.00
_cell.angle_beta   90.00
_cell.angle_gamma   90.00
#
_symmetry.space_group_name_H-M   'P 1'
#
loop_
_entity.id
_entity.type
_entity.pdbx_description
1 polymer ?
#
loop_
_entity_poly.entity_id
_entity_poly.type
_entity_poly.pdbx_seq_one_letter_code
_entity_poly.pdbx_strand_id
1 'polypeptide(L)'
;MAEAALVSALIDQLVSLAFRRVEEEVRLVQGVEEDARKLKSNLEAIQAVLEDAEKRQLADLSVRNWLDKLKDATFDMDDVLDEWSTAILKLQIEREAERDDPIETNRKIYTIIIQL
;
A
#
# COMPACT_ATOMS: atom_id res chain seq x y z
N MET A 1 18.47 16.97 0.81
CA MET A 1 17.47 17.63 -0.05
C MET A 1 16.72 16.62 -0.90
N ALA A 2 17.34 15.94 -1.88
CA ALA A 2 16.61 14.98 -2.75
C ALA A 2 16.30 13.63 -2.07
N GLU A 3 17.19 13.14 -1.21
CA GLU A 3 17.08 11.79 -0.62
C GLU A 3 16.00 11.70 0.47
N ALA A 4 15.95 12.67 1.38
CA ALA A 4 14.89 12.76 2.38
C ALA A 4 13.50 13.01 1.73
N ALA A 5 13.45 13.77 0.63
CA ALA A 5 12.22 14.01 -0.10
C ALA A 5 11.67 12.73 -0.77
N LEU A 6 12.55 11.87 -1.29
CA LEU A 6 12.15 10.57 -1.86
C LEU A 6 11.58 9.64 -0.78
N VAL A 7 12.25 9.53 0.36
CA VAL A 7 11.77 8.72 1.49
C VAL A 7 10.44 9.25 2.03
N SER A 8 10.27 10.57 2.13
CA SER A 8 9.01 11.19 2.55
C SER A 8 7.87 10.92 1.56
N ALA A 9 8.13 11.02 0.25
CA ALA A 9 7.12 10.75 -0.78
C ALA A 9 6.67 9.28 -0.75
N LEU A 10 7.59 8.35 -0.47
CA LEU A 10 7.30 6.92 -0.37
C LEU A 10 6.49 6.59 0.89
N ILE A 11 6.78 7.28 2.01
CA ILE A 11 5.96 7.26 3.22
C ILE A 11 4.53 7.76 2.92
N ASP A 12 4.38 8.88 2.25
CA ASP A 12 3.05 9.43 1.91
C ASP A 12 2.24 8.49 1.00
N GLN A 13 2.90 7.81 0.07
CA GLN A 13 2.30 6.76 -0.76
C GLN A 13 1.82 5.58 0.06
N LEU A 14 2.63 5.08 1.00
CA LEU A 14 2.27 3.98 1.90
C LEU A 14 1.08 4.33 2.80
N VAL A 15 1.10 5.54 3.39
CA VAL A 15 -0.03 6.06 4.17
C VAL A 15 -1.30 6.02 3.31
N SER A 16 -1.22 6.57 2.10
CA SER A 16 -2.36 6.66 1.19
C SER A 16 -2.89 5.29 0.77
N LEU A 17 -2.01 4.32 0.50
CA LEU A 17 -2.39 2.97 0.11
C LEU A 17 -3.01 2.19 1.27
N ALA A 18 -2.48 2.35 2.48
CA ALA A 18 -3.07 1.77 3.69
C ALA A 18 -4.47 2.32 3.93
N PHE A 19 -4.66 3.64 3.85
CA PHE A 19 -5.99 4.26 4.01
C PHE A 19 -6.98 3.88 2.91
N ARG A 20 -6.54 3.76 1.65
CA ARG A 20 -7.42 3.34 0.54
C ARG A 20 -7.96 1.92 0.74
N ARG A 21 -7.13 0.99 1.23
CA ARG A 21 -7.59 -0.37 1.60
C ARG A 21 -8.57 -0.38 2.77
N VAL A 22 -8.40 0.54 3.74
CA VAL A 22 -9.36 0.70 4.84
C VAL A 22 -10.71 1.19 4.30
N GLU A 23 -10.74 2.13 3.35
CA GLU A 23 -11.98 2.58 2.72
C GLU A 23 -12.66 1.51 1.84
N GLU A 24 -11.89 0.67 1.13
CA GLU A 24 -12.46 -0.36 0.24
C GLU A 24 -12.98 -1.61 0.96
N GLU A 25 -12.49 -1.96 2.15
CA GLU A 25 -12.83 -3.23 2.83
C GLU A 25 -13.24 -3.12 4.32
N VAL A 26 -13.22 -1.93 4.95
CA VAL A 26 -13.51 -1.80 6.39
C VAL A 26 -14.87 -1.15 6.64
N ARG A 27 -15.93 -1.89 6.33
CA ARG A 27 -17.15 -1.83 7.14
C ARG A 27 -17.27 -2.97 8.16
N LEU A 28 -16.32 -3.90 8.23
CA LEU A 28 -16.54 -5.17 8.94
C LEU A 28 -15.53 -5.57 10.02
N VAL A 29 -14.38 -4.91 10.22
CA VAL A 29 -13.38 -5.39 11.20
C VAL A 29 -12.78 -4.26 12.06
N GLN A 30 -13.11 -4.27 13.35
CA GLN A 30 -12.68 -3.30 14.37
C GLN A 30 -11.15 -3.14 14.52
N GLY A 31 -10.36 -4.14 14.15
CA GLY A 31 -8.90 -4.11 14.30
C GLY A 31 -8.16 -3.27 13.25
N VAL A 32 -8.73 -3.13 12.05
CA VAL A 32 -8.03 -2.51 10.92
C VAL A 32 -7.84 -0.99 11.11
N GLU A 33 -8.80 -0.33 11.76
CA GLU A 33 -8.68 1.11 12.07
C GLU A 33 -7.58 1.39 13.10
N GLU A 34 -7.41 0.50 14.10
CA GLU A 34 -6.34 0.62 15.09
C GLU A 34 -4.97 0.42 14.47
N ASP A 35 -4.83 -0.58 13.60
CA ASP A 35 -3.58 -0.86 12.89
C ASP A 35 -3.22 0.26 11.91
N ALA A 36 -4.19 0.83 11.18
CA ALA A 36 -3.98 1.99 10.33
C ALA A 36 -3.51 3.21 11.13
N ARG A 37 -4.08 3.43 12.33
CA ARG A 37 -3.68 4.54 13.20
C ARG A 37 -2.27 4.34 13.76
N LYS A 38 -1.89 3.11 14.13
CA LYS A 38 -0.53 2.76 14.56
C LYS A 38 0.48 2.95 13.42
N LEU A 39 0.14 2.50 12.22
CA LEU A 39 0.98 2.68 11.04
C LEU A 39 1.23 4.16 10.76
N LYS A 40 0.18 4.99 10.77
CA LYS A 40 0.30 6.44 10.62
C LYS A 40 1.24 7.06 11.67
N SER A 41 1.04 6.74 12.96
CA SER A 41 1.85 7.29 14.04
C SER A 41 3.34 6.90 13.92
N ASN A 42 3.63 5.67 13.49
CA ASN A 42 5.01 5.22 13.26
C ASN A 42 5.65 5.98 12.09
N LEU A 43 4.90 6.22 11.02
CA LEU A 43 5.38 6.95 9.85
C LEU A 43 5.66 8.43 10.17
N GLU A 44 4.81 9.09 10.97
CA GLU A 44 5.05 10.44 11.48
C GLU A 44 6.32 10.50 12.37
N ALA A 45 6.55 9.50 13.22
CA ALA A 45 7.76 9.42 14.03
C ALA A 45 9.03 9.24 13.17
N ILE A 46 8.96 8.43 12.13
CA ILE A 46 10.05 8.24 11.16
C ILE A 46 10.35 9.55 10.43
N GLN A 47 9.32 10.29 10.02
CA GLN A 47 9.48 11.59 9.37
C GLN A 47 10.20 12.61 10.27
N ALA A 48 9.85 12.67 11.56
CA ALA A 48 10.53 13.53 12.52
C ALA A 48 12.01 13.17 12.73
N VAL A 49 12.33 11.86 12.78
CA VAL A 49 13.73 11.39 12.87
C VAL A 49 14.50 11.70 11.59
N LEU A 50 13.85 11.60 10.42
CA LEU A 50 14.45 11.95 9.13
C LEU A 50 14.81 13.44 9.04
N GLU A 51 13.95 14.33 9.52
CA GLU A 51 14.25 15.77 9.55
C GLU A 51 15.45 16.13 10.45
N ASP A 52 15.62 15.44 11.59
CA ASP A 52 16.79 15.63 12.46
C ASP A 52 18.06 15.01 11.84
N ALA A 53 17.91 13.83 11.24
CA ALA A 53 18.99 13.13 10.55
C ALA A 53 19.54 13.93 9.37
N GLU A 54 18.68 14.57 8.56
CA GLU A 54 19.10 15.38 7.43
C GLU A 54 19.96 16.59 7.85
N LYS A 55 19.62 17.24 8.97
CA LYS A 55 20.39 18.36 9.52
C LYS A 55 21.78 17.92 10.01
N ARG A 56 21.92 16.65 10.40
CA ARG A 56 23.15 16.10 11.01
C ARG A 56 24.00 15.30 10.04
N GLN A 57 23.45 14.85 8.91
CA GLN A 57 24.08 14.00 7.88
C GLN A 57 25.45 14.52 7.37
N LEU A 58 25.61 15.84 7.27
CA LEU A 58 26.85 16.45 6.79
C LEU A 58 27.98 16.37 7.83
N ALA A 59 27.64 16.33 9.13
CA ALA A 59 28.57 16.33 10.24
C ALA A 59 28.77 14.94 10.88
N ASP A 60 27.79 14.05 10.75
CA ASP A 60 27.79 12.72 11.39
C ASP A 60 27.71 11.59 10.35
N LEU A 61 28.82 10.87 10.21
CA LEU A 61 28.96 9.72 9.31
C LEU A 61 28.03 8.55 9.69
N SER A 62 27.70 8.39 10.97
CA SER A 62 26.78 7.34 11.43
C SER A 62 25.35 7.61 10.98
N VAL A 63 24.93 8.88 11.04
CA VAL A 63 23.62 9.33 10.57
C VAL A 63 23.50 9.13 9.05
N ARG A 64 24.56 9.45 8.30
CA ARG A 64 24.61 9.22 6.85
C ARG A 64 24.47 7.74 6.48
N ASN A 65 25.24 6.87 7.13
CA ASN A 65 25.14 5.43 6.92
C ASN A 65 23.76 4.86 7.26
N TRP A 66 23.07 5.43 8.26
CA TRP A 66 21.71 5.03 8.59
C TRP A 66 20.70 5.47 7.51
N LEU A 67 20.83 6.69 6.99
CA LEU A 67 20.01 7.20 5.89
C LEU A 67 20.20 6.40 4.60
N ASP A 68 21.43 6.01 4.27
CA ASP A 68 21.71 5.18 3.09
C ASP A 68 21.04 3.80 3.19
N LYS A 69 21.08 3.16 4.36
CA LYS A 69 20.39 1.87 4.58
C LYS A 69 18.86 2.01 4.52
N LEU A 70 18.32 3.11 5.03
CA LEU A 70 16.90 3.39 4.94
C LEU A 70 16.46 3.56 3.48
N LYS A 71 17.30 4.20 2.67
CA LYS A 71 17.09 4.38 1.24
C LYS A 71 17.06 3.05 0.50
N ASP A 72 18.02 2.17 0.77
CA ASP A 72 18.03 0.82 0.19
C ASP A 72 16.74 0.06 0.53
N ALA A 73 16.31 0.11 1.80
CA ALA A 73 15.07 -0.54 2.23
C ALA A 73 13.81 0.05 1.58
N THR A 74 13.80 1.36 1.25
CA THR A 74 12.67 1.96 0.52
C THR A 74 12.59 1.50 -0.93
N PHE A 75 13.72 1.21 -1.59
CA PHE A 75 13.70 0.63 -2.94
C PHE A 75 13.17 -0.81 -2.93
N ASP A 76 13.64 -1.63 -2.00
CA ASP A 76 13.13 -3.00 -1.82
C ASP A 76 11.60 -3.01 -1.59
N MET A 77 11.10 -1.99 -0.88
CA MET A 77 9.67 -1.85 -0.61
C MET A 77 8.87 -1.38 -1.83
N ASP A 78 9.42 -0.51 -2.67
CA ASP A 78 8.80 -0.07 -3.93
C ASP A 78 8.58 -1.26 -4.88
N ASP A 79 9.61 -2.10 -5.04
CA ASP A 79 9.55 -3.33 -5.86
C ASP A 79 8.42 -4.28 -5.38
N VAL A 80 8.30 -4.46 -4.06
CA VAL A 80 7.24 -5.29 -3.46
C VAL A 80 5.85 -4.69 -3.68
N LEU A 81 5.71 -3.37 -3.60
CA LEU A 81 4.43 -2.67 -3.83
C LEU A 81 3.99 -2.75 -5.30
N ASP A 82 4.92 -2.68 -6.24
CA ASP A 82 4.66 -2.86 -7.66
C ASP A 82 4.21 -4.28 -7.99
N GLU A 83 4.87 -5.29 -7.41
CA GLU A 83 4.45 -6.69 -7.54
C GLU A 83 3.04 -6.90 -6.97
N TRP A 84 2.76 -6.35 -5.79
CA TRP A 84 1.44 -6.44 -5.19
C TRP A 84 0.37 -5.75 -6.04
N SER A 85 0.61 -4.52 -6.49
CA SER A 85 -0.32 -3.78 -7.35
C SER A 85 -0.63 -4.56 -8.63
N THR A 86 0.39 -5.17 -9.23
CA THR A 86 0.25 -6.04 -10.40
C THR A 86 -0.61 -7.27 -10.11
N ALA A 87 -0.41 -7.94 -8.97
CA ALA A 87 -1.19 -9.10 -8.58
C ALA A 87 -2.68 -8.77 -8.36
N ILE A 88 -2.98 -7.63 -7.73
CA ILE A 88 -4.37 -7.17 -7.53
C ILE A 88 -5.04 -6.92 -8.87
N LEU A 89 -4.38 -6.21 -9.78
CA LEU A 89 -4.92 -5.92 -11.12
C LEU A 89 -5.22 -7.20 -11.90
N LYS A 90 -4.33 -8.20 -11.84
CA LYS A 90 -4.58 -9.51 -12.45
C LYS A 90 -5.82 -10.19 -11.89
N LEU A 91 -5.98 -10.22 -10.56
CA LEU A 91 -7.16 -10.80 -9.91
C LEU A 91 -8.46 -10.07 -10.29
N GLN A 92 -8.43 -8.75 -10.47
CA GLN A 92 -9.58 -7.98 -10.92
C GLN A 92 -9.97 -8.33 -12.36
N ILE A 93 -8.99 -8.43 -13.27
CA ILE A 93 -9.21 -8.82 -14.67
C ILE A 93 -9.77 -10.25 -14.76
N GLU A 94 -9.21 -11.19 -14.00
CA GLU A 94 -9.69 -12.58 -13.97
C GLU A 94 -11.13 -12.67 -13.44
N ARG A 95 -11.45 -11.92 -12.38
CA ARG A 95 -12.80 -11.82 -11.82
C ARG A 95 -13.81 -11.19 -12.80
N GLU A 96 -13.37 -10.23 -13.61
CA GLU A 96 -14.20 -9.62 -14.66
C GLU A 96 -14.39 -10.57 -15.85
N ALA A 97 -13.36 -11.32 -16.25
CA ALA A 97 -13.45 -12.34 -17.29
C ALA A 97 -14.42 -13.49 -16.91
N GLU A 98 -14.49 -13.86 -15.62
CA GLU A 98 -15.47 -14.83 -15.11
C GLU A 98 -16.91 -14.27 -15.03
N ARG A 99 -17.07 -12.95 -14.94
CA ARG A 99 -18.39 -12.28 -14.92
C ARG A 99 -19.01 -12.15 -16.31
N ASP A 100 -18.18 -12.06 -17.35
CA ASP A 100 -18.61 -11.92 -18.74
C ASP A 100 -18.77 -13.26 -19.48
N ASP A 101 -18.72 -14.43 -18.81
CA ASP A 101 -19.03 -15.72 -19.45
C ASP A 101 -20.51 -15.76 -19.89
N PRO A 102 -20.81 -15.72 -21.21
CA PRO A 102 -22.17 -15.69 -21.71
C PRO A 102 -22.92 -16.99 -21.43
N ILE A 103 -22.20 -18.12 -21.28
CA ILE A 103 -22.77 -19.45 -21.08
C ILE A 103 -23.21 -19.60 -19.62
N GLU A 104 -22.37 -19.17 -18.68
CA GLU A 104 -22.68 -19.21 -17.24
C GLU A 104 -23.84 -18.25 -16.89
N THR A 105 -23.87 -17.07 -17.52
CA THR A 105 -24.95 -16.08 -17.34
C THR A 105 -26.29 -16.59 -17.87
N ASN A 106 -26.31 -17.20 -19.05
CA ASN A 106 -27.53 -17.82 -19.59
C ASN A 106 -28.02 -18.96 -18.69
N ARG A 107 -27.12 -19.81 -18.18
CA ARG A 107 -27.48 -20.92 -17.26
C ARG A 107 -28.12 -20.40 -15.97
N LYS A 108 -27.58 -19.33 -15.39
CA LYS A 108 -28.12 -18.69 -14.17
C LYS A 108 -29.50 -18.07 -14.43
N ILE A 109 -29.69 -17.40 -15.57
CA ILE A 109 -31.00 -16.85 -15.98
C ILE A 109 -32.05 -17.97 -16.11
N TYR A 110 -31.72 -19.07 -16.80
CA TYR A 110 -32.62 -20.22 -16.92
C TYR A 110 -32.99 -20.82 -15.57
N THR A 111 -32.03 -20.90 -14.64
CA THR A 111 -32.27 -21.45 -13.30
C THR A 111 -33.23 -20.56 -12.49
N ILE A 112 -33.09 -19.24 -12.57
CA ILE A 112 -33.97 -18.28 -11.88
C ILE A 112 -35.39 -18.33 -12.45
N ILE A 113 -35.54 -18.44 -13.78
CA ILE A 113 -36.85 -18.51 -14.44
C ILE A 113 -37.63 -19.76 -14.03
N ILE A 114 -36.96 -20.90 -13.82
CA ILE A 114 -37.62 -22.15 -13.41
C ILE A 114 -38.04 -22.12 -11.92
N GLN A 115 -37.47 -21.21 -11.12
CA GLN A 115 -37.78 -21.07 -9.70
C GLN A 115 -38.87 -20.02 -9.38
N LEU A 116 -39.37 -19.30 -10.40
CA LEU A 116 -40.50 -18.38 -10.31
C LEU A 116 -41.76 -19.03 -10.89
#